data_AF-A0A7M2SWK7-F1
#
_entry.id   AF-A0A7M2SWK7-F1
#
_cell.length_a   1.000
_cell.length_b   1.000
_cell.length_c   1.000
_cell.angle_alpha   90.00
_cell.angle_beta   90.00
_cell.angle_gamma   90.00
#
_symmetry.space_group_name_H-M   'P 1'
#
loop_
_entity.id
_entity.type
_entity.pdbx_description
1 polymer ?
#
loop_
_entity_poly.entity_id
_entity_poly.type
_entity_poly.pdbx_seq_one_letter_code
_entity_poly.pdbx_strand_id
1 'polypeptide(L)'
;MRSFRTLRVMAVVTAAPLLLAAAGVIHPRHLTATTADDWAGLHIVLLPVFPFLVLGLLVPLWGRPRRDAEGALTVLSWAGSLCFAAYYSGLDAVAGISAGTVVEHGVRGAAGRLFATGDELGRIGVYGLAVASLATCAVLWRRHGVRVLPGAVVLLAACWSFVDSHIFWPRGVYTMVGFAVAFALLTVAGAHRPAEDARTAGSPRRSRA
;
A
#
# COMPACT_ATOMS: atom_id res chain seq x y z
N MET A 1 -22.96 -12.72 -8.62
CA MET A 1 -21.67 -13.35 -8.21
C MET A 1 -20.43 -12.47 -8.46
N ARG A 2 -20.24 -11.82 -9.62
CA ARG A 2 -19.07 -10.94 -9.89
C ARG A 2 -18.95 -9.73 -8.94
N SER A 3 -20.06 -9.02 -8.69
CA SER A 3 -20.09 -7.87 -7.77
C SER A 3 -19.59 -8.22 -6.35
N PHE A 4 -20.01 -9.38 -5.83
CA PHE A 4 -19.60 -9.83 -4.50
C PHE A 4 -18.10 -10.14 -4.40
N ARG A 5 -17.48 -10.68 -5.46
CA ARG A 5 -16.03 -10.88 -5.52
C ARG A 5 -15.28 -9.55 -5.54
N THR A 6 -15.75 -8.58 -6.33
CA THR A 6 -15.15 -7.24 -6.39
C THR A 6 -15.22 -6.53 -5.03
N LEU A 7 -16.37 -6.60 -4.35
CA LEU A 7 -16.54 -6.03 -3.01
C LEU A 7 -15.59 -6.66 -1.98
N ARG A 8 -15.43 -7.99 -2.01
CA ARG A 8 -14.48 -8.69 -1.14
C ARG A 8 -13.04 -8.25 -1.40
N VAL A 9 -12.62 -8.19 -2.66
CA VAL A 9 -11.27 -7.72 -3.02
C VAL A 9 -11.07 -6.28 -2.56
N MET A 10 -12.06 -5.41 -2.82
CA MET A 10 -12.02 -4.02 -2.39
C MET A 10 -11.85 -3.90 -0.88
N ALA A 11 -12.64 -4.63 -0.09
CA ALA A 11 -12.51 -4.64 1.36
C ALA A 11 -11.11 -5.09 1.83
N VAL A 12 -10.54 -6.13 1.21
CA VAL A 12 -9.20 -6.62 1.56
C VAL A 12 -8.13 -5.57 1.28
N VAL A 13 -8.19 -4.91 0.12
CA VAL A 13 -7.13 -3.95 -0.27
C VAL A 13 -7.26 -2.59 0.40
N THR A 14 -8.47 -2.19 0.84
CA THR A 14 -8.68 -0.89 1.49
C THR A 14 -8.65 -0.95 3.02
N ALA A 15 -8.78 -2.12 3.64
CA ALA A 15 -8.82 -2.24 5.09
C ALA A 15 -7.59 -1.62 5.77
N ALA A 16 -6.38 -2.04 5.39
CA ALA A 16 -5.14 -1.53 5.97
C ALA A 16 -4.99 0.00 5.86
N PRO A 17 -5.06 0.62 4.67
CA PRO A 17 -4.93 2.07 4.58
C PRO A 17 -6.02 2.82 5.35
N LEU A 18 -7.26 2.33 5.42
CA LEU A 18 -8.32 2.98 6.21
C LEU A 18 -8.08 2.89 7.73
N LEU A 19 -7.58 1.75 8.21
CA LEU A 19 -7.17 1.60 9.61
C LEU A 19 -5.99 2.52 9.96
N LEU A 20 -5.00 2.62 9.07
CA LEU A 20 -3.87 3.54 9.23
C LEU A 20 -4.31 5.01 9.19
N ALA A 21 -5.30 5.35 8.36
CA ALA A 21 -5.90 6.68 8.33
C ALA A 21 -6.57 7.01 9.68
N ALA A 22 -7.35 6.08 10.23
CA ALA A 22 -7.98 6.24 11.54
C ALA A 22 -6.93 6.38 12.66
N ALA A 23 -5.88 5.56 12.62
CA ALA A 23 -4.76 5.65 13.54
C ALA A 23 -4.05 7.02 13.47
N GLY A 24 -3.84 7.54 12.26
CA GLY A 24 -3.24 8.86 12.06
C GLY A 24 -4.06 10.03 12.63
N VAL A 25 -5.38 9.89 12.76
CA VAL A 25 -6.25 10.89 13.40
C VAL A 25 -6.03 10.93 14.92
N ILE A 26 -5.80 9.78 15.54
CA ILE A 26 -5.61 9.65 17.00
C ILE A 26 -4.13 9.70 17.42
N HIS A 27 -3.20 9.63 16.46
CA HIS A 27 -1.77 9.59 16.71
C HIS A 27 -1.29 10.87 17.44
N PRO A 28 -0.52 10.77 18.55
CA PRO A 28 0.00 11.94 19.25
C PRO A 28 0.90 12.79 18.36
N ARG A 29 0.62 14.09 18.24
CA ARG A 29 1.38 14.99 17.34
C ARG A 29 2.85 15.18 17.74
N HIS A 30 3.15 15.01 19.02
CA HIS A 30 4.48 15.21 19.57
C HIS A 30 4.80 14.09 20.54
N LEU A 31 6.03 13.60 20.47
CA LEU A 31 6.57 12.69 21.46
C LEU A 31 7.10 13.50 22.65
N THR A 32 6.43 13.35 23.79
CA THR A 32 6.74 14.01 25.06
C THR A 32 6.61 13.00 26.18
N ALA A 33 7.07 13.32 27.39
CA ALA A 33 6.93 12.43 28.53
C ALA A 33 5.46 12.02 28.81
N THR A 34 4.49 12.90 28.54
CA THR A 34 3.07 12.62 28.78
C THR A 34 2.39 11.86 27.64
N THR A 35 3.03 11.75 26.47
CA THR A 35 2.46 11.08 25.28
C THR A 35 3.26 9.83 24.87
N ALA A 36 4.31 9.49 25.62
CA ALA A 36 5.26 8.45 25.27
C ALA A 36 4.66 7.04 25.28
N ASP A 37 3.82 6.75 26.28
CA ASP A 37 3.12 5.46 26.38
C ASP A 37 2.13 5.28 25.22
N ASP A 38 1.24 6.27 25.00
CA ASP A 38 0.30 6.27 23.87
C ASP A 38 1.01 6.14 22.51
N TRP A 39 2.16 6.80 22.35
CA TRP A 39 2.98 6.71 21.15
C TRP A 39 3.50 5.29 20.94
N ALA A 40 4.19 4.71 21.93
CA ALA A 40 4.73 3.36 21.82
C ALA A 40 3.63 2.32 21.64
N GLY A 41 2.55 2.40 22.44
CA GLY A 41 1.41 1.50 22.39
C GLY A 41 0.72 1.50 21.03
N LEU A 42 0.50 2.68 20.44
CA LEU A 42 -0.05 2.78 19.10
C LEU A 42 0.86 2.09 18.07
N HIS A 43 2.17 2.35 18.11
CA HIS A 43 3.11 1.72 17.17
C HIS A 43 3.23 0.20 17.37
N ILE A 44 3.06 -0.33 18.58
CA ILE A 44 2.96 -1.79 18.81
C ILE A 44 1.76 -2.37 18.05
N VAL A 45 0.60 -1.70 18.11
CA VAL A 45 -0.61 -2.13 17.40
C VAL A 45 -0.47 -1.98 15.88
N LEU A 46 0.21 -0.94 15.41
CA LEU A 46 0.36 -0.66 13.97
C LEU A 46 1.46 -1.48 13.30
N LEU A 47 2.43 -2.00 14.06
CA LEU A 47 3.51 -2.84 13.56
C LEU A 47 3.02 -4.00 12.65
N PRO A 48 1.99 -4.79 13.02
CA PRO A 48 1.42 -5.80 12.11
C PRO A 48 0.51 -5.23 11.00
N VAL A 49 0.00 -4.00 11.15
CA VAL A 49 -0.95 -3.39 10.21
C VAL A 49 -0.23 -2.77 9.00
N PHE A 50 0.89 -2.08 9.21
CA PHE A 50 1.64 -1.43 8.14
C PHE A 50 2.01 -2.37 6.98
N PRO A 51 2.54 -3.59 7.20
CA PRO A 51 2.84 -4.53 6.13
C PRO A 51 1.64 -4.84 5.24
N PHE A 52 0.41 -4.82 5.76
CA PHE A 52 -0.78 -5.11 4.97
C PHE A 52 -1.17 -4.02 3.98
N LEU A 53 -0.53 -2.84 4.02
CA LEU A 53 -0.72 -1.81 2.98
C LEU A 53 -0.39 -2.36 1.58
N VAL A 54 0.57 -3.29 1.48
CA VAL A 54 0.99 -3.87 0.20
C VAL A 54 -0.03 -4.81 -0.41
N LEU A 55 -1.08 -5.20 0.31
CA LEU A 55 -2.15 -6.06 -0.23
C LEU A 55 -2.83 -5.41 -1.45
N GLY A 56 -2.92 -4.08 -1.49
CA GLY A 56 -3.39 -3.36 -2.66
C GLY A 56 -2.55 -3.54 -3.93
N LEU A 57 -1.31 -3.98 -3.78
CA LEU A 57 -0.39 -4.28 -4.89
C LEU A 57 -0.32 -5.79 -5.19
N LEU A 58 -0.33 -6.62 -4.15
CA LEU A 58 -0.23 -8.08 -4.29
C LEU A 58 -1.52 -8.71 -4.82
N VAL A 59 -2.68 -8.29 -4.31
CA VAL A 59 -3.97 -8.91 -4.66
C VAL A 59 -4.32 -8.78 -6.15
N PRO A 60 -4.12 -7.63 -6.83
CA PRO A 60 -4.31 -7.53 -8.28
C PRO A 60 -3.37 -8.41 -9.11
N LEU A 61 -2.23 -8.80 -8.54
CA LEU A 61 -1.20 -9.62 -9.19
C LEU A 61 -1.17 -11.07 -8.69
N TRP A 62 -2.20 -11.50 -7.96
CA TRP A 62 -2.24 -12.82 -7.34
C TRP A 62 -2.13 -13.94 -8.38
N GLY A 63 -1.29 -14.93 -8.10
CA GLY A 63 -1.02 -16.06 -8.98
C GLY A 63 0.48 -16.32 -9.16
N ARG A 64 0.82 -17.31 -9.99
CA ARG A 64 2.22 -17.60 -10.33
C ARG A 64 2.73 -16.64 -11.41
N PRO A 65 3.86 -15.94 -11.19
CA PRO A 65 4.51 -15.14 -12.23
C PRO A 65 4.87 -16.00 -13.45
N ARG A 66 4.64 -15.45 -14.64
CA ARG A 66 5.01 -16.09 -15.91
C ARG A 66 6.49 -15.85 -16.25
N ARG A 67 7.06 -16.59 -17.19
CA ARG A 67 8.43 -16.35 -17.69
C ARG A 67 8.44 -15.30 -18.82
N ASP A 68 7.86 -14.14 -18.56
CA ASP A 68 7.77 -13.02 -19.49
C ASP A 68 7.90 -11.68 -18.75
N ALA A 69 7.82 -10.57 -19.49
CA ALA A 69 7.96 -9.23 -18.93
C ALA A 69 6.93 -8.93 -17.83
N GLU A 70 5.69 -9.43 -17.92
CA GLU A 70 4.70 -9.24 -16.86
C GLU A 70 5.06 -10.03 -15.60
N GLY A 71 5.58 -11.25 -15.77
CA GLY A 71 6.07 -12.02 -14.63
C GLY A 71 7.26 -11.37 -13.95
N ALA A 72 8.21 -10.81 -14.72
CA ALA A 72 9.33 -10.06 -14.16
C ALA A 72 8.86 -8.83 -13.36
N LEU A 73 7.91 -8.06 -13.89
CA LEU A 73 7.30 -6.93 -13.18
C LEU A 73 6.51 -7.38 -11.94
N THR A 74 5.87 -8.54 -11.99
CA THR A 74 5.17 -9.11 -10.82
C THR A 74 6.16 -9.44 -9.71
N VAL A 75 7.29 -10.08 -10.03
CA VAL A 75 8.36 -10.37 -9.06
C VAL A 75 8.96 -9.07 -8.51
N LEU A 76 9.18 -8.06 -9.36
CA LEU A 76 9.65 -6.74 -8.92
C LEU A 76 8.66 -6.08 -7.94
N SER A 77 7.36 -6.19 -8.21
CA SER A 77 6.31 -5.71 -7.30
C SER A 77 6.35 -6.43 -5.95
N TRP A 78 6.53 -7.75 -5.95
CA TRP A 78 6.65 -8.53 -4.72
C TRP A 78 7.91 -8.19 -3.92
N ALA A 79 9.05 -8.03 -4.59
CA ALA A 79 10.30 -7.63 -3.96
C ALA A 79 10.20 -6.23 -3.34
N GLY A 80 9.61 -5.27 -4.05
CA GLY A 80 9.37 -3.92 -3.52
C GLY A 80 8.37 -3.92 -2.35
N SER A 81 7.34 -4.76 -2.41
CA SER A 81 6.38 -4.94 -1.32
C SER A 81 7.03 -5.55 -0.07
N LEU A 82 7.91 -6.55 -0.25
CA LEU A 82 8.68 -7.14 0.84
C LEU A 82 9.65 -6.12 1.45
N CYS A 83 10.33 -5.34 0.61
CA CYS A 83 11.20 -4.25 1.05
C CYS A 83 10.42 -3.25 1.91
N PHE A 84 9.27 -2.77 1.43
CA PHE A 84 8.40 -1.90 2.21
C PHE A 84 8.01 -2.54 3.55
N ALA A 85 7.48 -3.76 3.53
CA ALA A 85 7.03 -4.43 4.74
C ALA A 85 8.15 -4.57 5.78
N ALA A 86 9.36 -4.96 5.35
CA ALA A 86 10.50 -5.12 6.25
C ALA A 86 10.99 -3.78 6.82
N TYR A 87 11.29 -2.82 5.94
CA TYR A 87 11.90 -1.55 6.35
C TYR A 87 10.92 -0.63 7.09
N TYR A 88 9.65 -0.61 6.69
CA TYR A 88 8.65 0.21 7.36
C TYR A 88 8.26 -0.37 8.74
N SER A 89 8.26 -1.69 8.90
CA SER A 89 8.15 -2.30 10.24
C SER A 89 9.37 -1.98 11.10
N GLY A 90 10.57 -1.95 10.49
CA GLY A 90 11.79 -1.51 11.15
C GLY A 90 11.71 -0.06 11.63
N LEU A 91 11.17 0.85 10.82
CA LEU A 91 10.86 2.22 11.25
C LEU A 91 9.96 2.21 12.49
N ASP A 92 8.86 1.45 12.47
CA ASP A 92 7.90 1.43 13.57
C ASP A 92 8.53 0.89 14.87
N ALA A 93 9.38 -0.12 14.77
CA ALA A 93 10.12 -0.64 15.92
C ALA A 93 11.11 0.38 16.51
N VAL A 94 11.81 1.14 15.65
CA VAL A 94 12.87 2.07 16.07
C VAL A 94 12.29 3.43 16.49
N ALA A 95 11.59 4.12 15.59
CA ALA A 95 11.04 5.46 15.82
C ALA A 95 9.70 5.45 16.55
N GLY A 96 8.90 4.39 16.39
CA GLY A 96 7.65 4.25 17.12
C GLY A 96 7.89 3.76 18.53
N ILE A 97 8.20 2.47 18.64
CA ILE A 97 8.23 1.74 19.92
C ILE A 97 9.44 2.15 20.76
N SER A 98 10.65 2.07 20.19
CA SER A 98 11.87 2.33 20.98
C SER A 98 11.96 3.81 21.38
N ALA A 99 11.64 4.74 20.48
CA ALA A 99 11.65 6.17 20.81
C ALA A 99 10.63 6.53 21.91
N GLY A 100 9.40 5.98 21.83
CA GLY A 100 8.40 6.14 22.88
C GLY A 100 8.92 5.62 24.23
N THR A 101 9.41 4.38 24.25
CA THR A 101 9.94 3.73 25.46
C THR A 101 11.06 4.54 26.12
N VAL A 102 12.03 5.05 25.34
CA VAL A 102 13.15 5.80 25.94
C VAL A 102 12.72 7.16 26.49
N VAL A 103 11.73 7.81 25.88
CA VAL A 103 11.18 9.08 26.37
C VAL A 103 10.37 8.87 27.63
N GLU A 104 9.55 7.81 27.68
CA GLU A 104 8.80 7.39 28.86
C GLU A 104 9.74 7.18 30.07
N HIS A 105 10.89 6.54 29.84
CA HIS A 105 11.90 6.27 30.87
C HIS A 105 12.86 7.45 31.13
N GLY A 106 12.61 8.64 30.56
CA GLY A 106 13.40 9.85 30.82
C GLY A 106 14.81 9.85 30.23
N VAL A 107 15.11 8.98 29.26
CA VAL A 107 16.42 8.89 28.61
C VAL A 107 16.62 10.07 27.65
N ARG A 108 17.39 11.06 28.10
CA ARG A 108 17.62 12.30 27.33
C ARG A 108 18.54 12.07 26.13
N GLY A 109 18.20 12.70 25.00
CA GLY A 109 19.04 12.74 23.79
C GLY A 109 19.05 11.47 22.93
N ALA A 110 18.31 10.41 23.30
CA ALA A 110 18.21 9.18 22.50
C ALA A 110 17.15 9.28 21.38
N ALA A 111 15.99 9.89 21.66
CA ALA A 111 14.84 9.92 20.74
C ALA A 111 15.18 10.50 19.36
N GLY A 112 15.93 11.60 19.30
CA GLY A 112 16.31 12.22 18.03
C GLY A 112 17.16 11.32 17.13
N ARG A 113 18.04 10.50 17.71
CA ARG A 113 18.83 9.51 16.94
C ARG A 113 17.96 8.36 16.44
N LEU A 114 17.02 7.90 17.26
CA LEU A 114 16.06 6.87 16.87
C LEU A 114 15.15 7.35 15.75
N PHE A 115 14.69 8.61 15.78
CA PHE A 115 13.95 9.21 14.67
C PHE A 115 14.79 9.28 13.41
N ALA A 116 16.05 9.75 13.48
CA ALA A 116 16.91 9.81 12.29
C ALA A 116 17.11 8.42 11.64
N THR A 117 17.35 7.38 12.44
CA THR A 117 17.45 6.00 11.93
C THR A 117 16.10 5.49 11.40
N GLY A 118 15.01 5.74 12.12
CA GLY A 118 13.67 5.36 11.70
C GLY A 118 13.30 5.99 10.36
N ASP A 119 13.55 7.28 10.18
CA ASP A 119 13.28 8.03 8.94
C ASP A 119 14.07 7.46 7.76
N GLU A 120 15.32 7.04 7.98
CA GLU A 120 16.12 6.38 6.94
C GLU A 120 15.50 5.04 6.52
N LEU A 121 15.11 4.20 7.50
CA LEU A 121 14.41 2.95 7.25
C LEU A 121 13.10 3.20 6.50
N GLY A 122 12.29 4.15 6.97
CA GLY A 122 11.02 4.52 6.36
C GLY A 122 11.18 4.93 4.91
N ARG A 123 12.18 5.77 4.62
CA ARG A 123 12.45 6.24 3.26
C ARG A 123 12.81 5.09 2.32
N ILE A 124 13.65 4.15 2.76
CA ILE A 124 13.98 2.95 1.98
C ILE A 124 12.71 2.12 1.74
N GLY A 125 11.89 1.93 2.77
CA GLY A 125 10.62 1.21 2.66
C GLY A 125 9.68 1.86 1.65
N VAL A 126 9.49 3.19 1.72
CA VAL A 126 8.63 3.94 0.80
C VAL A 126 9.15 3.90 -0.64
N TYR A 127 10.46 3.91 -0.86
CA TYR A 127 11.02 3.67 -2.19
C TYR A 127 10.72 2.26 -2.71
N GLY A 128 10.80 1.24 -1.84
CA GLY A 128 10.33 -0.11 -2.16
C GLY A 128 8.85 -0.15 -2.57
N LEU A 129 7.99 0.56 -1.83
CA LEU A 129 6.57 0.69 -2.13
C LEU A 129 6.32 1.41 -3.47
N ALA A 130 7.09 2.46 -3.77
CA ALA A 130 6.98 3.21 -5.02
C ALA A 130 7.37 2.33 -6.23
N VAL A 131 8.48 1.57 -6.12
CA VAL A 131 8.88 0.59 -7.14
C VAL A 131 7.79 -0.46 -7.34
N ALA A 132 7.23 -0.99 -6.25
CA ALA A 132 6.15 -1.98 -6.34
C ALA A 132 4.88 -1.41 -6.98
N SER A 133 4.55 -0.16 -6.67
CA SER A 133 3.40 0.55 -7.24
C SER A 133 3.58 0.77 -8.74
N LEU A 134 4.75 1.23 -9.19
CA LEU A 134 5.07 1.40 -10.61
C LEU A 134 4.98 0.07 -11.37
N ALA A 135 5.58 -0.99 -10.82
CA ALA A 135 5.56 -2.31 -11.44
C ALA A 135 4.12 -2.87 -11.54
N THR A 136 3.32 -2.70 -10.47
CA THR A 136 1.91 -3.10 -10.46
C THR A 136 1.08 -2.33 -11.48
N CYS A 137 1.22 -1.00 -11.52
CA CYS A 137 0.56 -0.16 -12.52
C CYS A 137 0.95 -0.54 -13.94
N ALA A 138 2.22 -0.85 -14.20
CA ALA A 138 2.68 -1.30 -15.51
C ALA A 138 2.03 -2.63 -15.93
N VAL A 139 1.94 -3.62 -15.03
CA VAL A 139 1.25 -4.89 -15.31
C VAL A 139 -0.24 -4.65 -15.55
N LEU A 140 -0.90 -3.87 -14.69
CA LEU A 140 -2.33 -3.60 -14.83
C LEU A 140 -2.64 -2.81 -16.10
N TRP A 141 -1.80 -1.84 -16.47
CA TRP A 141 -1.92 -1.10 -17.72
C TRP A 141 -1.87 -2.03 -18.94
N ARG A 142 -0.95 -3.00 -18.96
CA ARG A 142 -0.85 -4.00 -20.04
C ARG A 142 -2.10 -4.88 -20.12
N ARG A 143 -2.76 -5.16 -18.99
CA ARG A 143 -3.95 -6.01 -18.90
C ARG A 143 -5.28 -5.29 -19.16
N HIS A 144 -5.36 -4.00 -18.81
CA HIS A 144 -6.62 -3.25 -18.75
C HIS A 144 -6.59 -1.89 -19.45
N GLY A 145 -5.44 -1.51 -20.03
CA GLY A 145 -5.25 -0.28 -20.78
C GLY A 145 -5.46 0.99 -19.95
N VAL A 146 -5.97 2.04 -20.62
CA VAL A 146 -6.12 3.39 -20.06
C VAL A 146 -7.01 3.51 -18.83
N ARG A 147 -7.84 2.49 -18.56
CA ARG A 147 -8.74 2.44 -17.40
C ARG A 147 -7.99 2.46 -16.07
N VAL A 148 -6.71 2.10 -16.08
CA VAL A 148 -5.85 2.05 -14.90
C VAL A 148 -5.36 3.44 -14.50
N LEU A 149 -5.36 4.43 -15.41
CA LEU A 149 -4.74 5.74 -15.16
C LEU A 149 -5.27 6.46 -13.93
N PRO A 150 -6.58 6.57 -13.68
CA PRO A 150 -7.06 7.29 -12.51
C PRO A 150 -6.51 6.70 -11.20
N GLY A 151 -6.56 5.36 -11.07
CA GLY A 151 -5.99 4.66 -9.92
C GLY A 151 -4.47 4.80 -9.82
N ALA A 152 -3.76 4.71 -10.96
CA ALA A 152 -2.31 4.84 -11.00
C ALA A 152 -1.84 6.24 -10.61
N VAL A 153 -2.49 7.29 -11.10
CA VAL A 153 -2.15 8.69 -10.76
C VAL A 153 -2.35 8.93 -9.26
N VAL A 154 -3.48 8.51 -8.70
CA VAL A 154 -3.75 8.65 -7.26
C VAL A 154 -2.73 7.84 -6.44
N LEU A 155 -2.39 6.61 -6.88
CA LEU A 155 -1.40 5.77 -6.20
C LEU A 155 -0.01 6.42 -6.16
N LEU A 156 0.46 6.95 -7.29
CA LEU A 156 1.78 7.58 -7.37
C LEU A 156 1.83 8.91 -6.60
N ALA A 157 0.75 9.69 -6.62
CA ALA A 157 0.62 10.88 -5.79
C ALA A 157 0.63 10.53 -4.30
N ALA A 158 -0.04 9.45 -3.89
CA ALA A 158 0.00 8.95 -2.53
C ALA A 158 1.41 8.47 -2.15
N CYS A 159 2.10 7.74 -3.02
CA CYS A 159 3.50 7.31 -2.78
C CYS A 159 4.44 8.51 -2.60
N TRP A 160 4.31 9.53 -3.45
CA TRP A 160 5.07 10.76 -3.33
C TRP A 160 4.80 11.47 -2.00
N SER A 161 3.51 11.61 -1.65
CA SER A 161 3.09 12.19 -0.38
C SER A 161 3.62 11.40 0.83
N PHE A 162 3.77 10.08 0.71
CA PHE A 162 4.17 9.20 1.80
C PHE A 162 5.67 9.22 2.13
N VAL A 163 6.50 9.80 1.25
CA VAL A 163 7.96 9.87 1.45
C VAL A 163 8.32 10.53 2.78
N ASP A 164 7.52 11.50 3.22
CA ASP A 164 7.78 12.32 4.40
C ASP A 164 6.52 12.60 5.24
N SER A 165 5.32 12.15 4.86
CA SER A 165 4.11 12.35 5.68
C SER A 165 3.96 11.36 6.82
N HIS A 166 4.48 10.14 6.65
CA HIS A 166 4.10 8.99 7.46
C HIS A 166 2.57 8.89 7.60
N ILE A 167 2.06 8.51 8.77
CA ILE A 167 0.62 8.56 9.10
C ILE A 167 0.23 9.83 9.84
N PHE A 168 1.16 10.79 10.01
CA PHE A 168 0.92 11.97 10.84
C PHE A 168 -0.16 12.88 10.26
N TRP A 169 -1.09 13.32 11.12
CA TRP A 169 -2.12 14.27 10.75
C TRP A 169 -1.54 15.64 10.33
N PRO A 170 -2.12 16.32 9.32
CA PRO A 170 -3.24 15.90 8.47
C PRO A 170 -2.80 15.10 7.24
N ARG A 171 -1.58 15.34 6.77
CA ARG A 171 -1.16 14.89 5.44
C ARG A 171 -1.09 13.38 5.33
N GLY A 172 -0.55 12.68 6.34
CA GLY A 172 -0.46 11.23 6.36
C GLY A 172 -1.83 10.54 6.32
N VAL A 173 -2.83 11.11 6.98
CA VAL A 173 -4.21 10.61 6.90
C VAL A 173 -4.77 10.74 5.49
N TYR A 174 -4.60 11.89 4.84
CA TYR A 174 -4.99 12.04 3.43
C TYR A 174 -4.19 11.13 2.49
N THR A 175 -2.91 10.89 2.78
CA THR A 175 -2.08 9.92 2.04
C THR A 175 -2.68 8.51 2.12
N MET A 176 -3.07 8.07 3.32
CA MET A 176 -3.68 6.75 3.53
C MET A 176 -5.05 6.62 2.86
N VAL A 177 -5.89 7.65 2.94
CA VAL A 177 -7.15 7.71 2.18
C VAL A 177 -6.86 7.66 0.67
N GLY A 178 -5.83 8.34 0.20
CA GLY A 178 -5.35 8.28 -1.18
C GLY A 178 -4.99 6.86 -1.62
N PHE A 179 -4.25 6.10 -0.81
CA PHE A 179 -3.99 4.68 -1.07
C PHE A 179 -5.27 3.85 -1.16
N ALA A 180 -6.21 4.03 -0.21
CA ALA A 180 -7.49 3.31 -0.25
C ALA A 180 -8.28 3.60 -1.53
N VAL A 181 -8.37 4.88 -1.93
CA VAL A 181 -9.03 5.30 -3.17
C VAL A 181 -8.33 4.71 -4.39
N ALA A 182 -7.00 4.78 -4.45
CA ALA A 182 -6.22 4.21 -5.54
C ALA A 182 -6.47 2.71 -5.70
N PHE A 183 -6.41 1.94 -4.62
CA PHE A 183 -6.65 0.49 -4.65
C PHE A 183 -8.08 0.14 -5.05
N ALA A 184 -9.07 0.93 -4.61
CA ALA A 184 -10.46 0.78 -5.05
C ALA A 184 -10.59 1.01 -6.57
N LEU A 185 -10.01 2.09 -7.10
CA LEU A 185 -10.04 2.42 -8.53
C LEU A 185 -9.36 1.33 -9.37
N LEU A 186 -8.18 0.85 -8.96
CA LEU A 186 -7.47 -0.25 -9.63
C LEU A 186 -8.29 -1.54 -9.63
N THR A 187 -8.97 -1.84 -8.51
CA THR A 187 -9.84 -3.02 -8.39
C THR A 187 -11.05 -2.94 -9.34
N VAL A 188 -11.67 -1.77 -9.46
CA VAL A 188 -12.79 -1.52 -10.38
C VAL A 188 -12.34 -1.61 -11.84
N ALA A 189 -11.17 -1.06 -12.17
CA ALA A 189 -10.61 -1.13 -13.52
C ALA A 189 -10.39 -2.59 -13.98
N GLY A 190 -9.94 -3.47 -13.06
CA GLY A 190 -9.77 -4.90 -13.33
C GLY A 190 -11.07 -5.70 -13.41
N ALA A 191 -12.17 -5.22 -12.82
CA ALA A 191 -13.46 -5.92 -12.82
C ALA A 191 -14.22 -5.78 -14.15
N HIS A 192 -13.96 -4.72 -14.93
CA HIS A 192 -14.63 -4.46 -16.20
C HIS A 192 -13.88 -5.08 -17.38
N ARG A 193 -14.21 -6.31 -17.76
CA ARG A 193 -13.94 -6.83 -19.12
C ARG A 193 -15.01 -6.31 -20.10
N PRO A 194 -14.64 -5.73 -21.26
CA PRO A 194 -15.59 -5.49 -22.35
C PRO A 194 -16.17 -6.81 -22.85
N ALA A 195 -17.46 -6.82 -23.17
CA ALA A 195 -18.19 -7.96 -23.71
C ALA A 195 -17.86 -8.25 -25.20
N GLU A 196 -16.60 -8.13 -25.61
CA GLU A 196 -16.18 -8.38 -26.99
C GLU A 196 -15.98 -9.87 -27.28
N ASP A 197 -15.67 -10.68 -26.26
CA ASP A 197 -15.55 -12.15 -26.41
C ASP A 197 -16.90 -12.87 -26.63
N ALA A 198 -18.04 -12.16 -26.48
CA ALA A 198 -19.35 -12.73 -26.73
C ALA A 198 -19.79 -12.64 -28.21
N ARG A 199 -19.16 -11.79 -29.03
CA ARG A 199 -19.53 -11.63 -30.46
C ARG A 199 -18.77 -12.55 -31.40
N THR A 200 -17.64 -13.13 -30.98
CA THR A 200 -16.86 -14.10 -31.78
C THR A 200 -17.34 -15.54 -31.65
N ALA A 201 -18.17 -15.86 -30.65
CA ALA A 201 -18.77 -17.20 -30.48
C ALA A 201 -20.04 -17.42 -31.32
N GLY A 202 -20.52 -16.41 -32.05
CA GLY A 202 -21.83 -16.41 -32.73
C GLY A 202 -21.80 -16.55 -34.25
N SER A 203 -20.70 -16.96 -34.89
CA SER A 203 -20.69 -17.26 -36.32
C SER A 203 -20.95 -18.75 -36.57
N PRO A 204 -22.15 -19.16 -37.05
CA PRO A 204 -22.35 -20.53 -37.46
C PRO A 204 -21.54 -20.75 -38.73
N ARG A 205 -20.61 -21.71 -38.69
CA ARG A 205 -20.00 -22.31 -39.88
C ARG A 205 -21.13 -22.80 -40.79
N ARG A 206 -21.39 -22.09 -41.89
CA ARG A 206 -22.17 -22.64 -43.00
C ARG A 206 -21.38 -23.81 -43.61
N SER A 207 -21.91 -25.01 -43.42
CA SER A 207 -21.47 -26.23 -44.10
C SER A 207 -21.67 -26.06 -45.61
N ARG A 208 -20.60 -26.29 -46.37
CA ARG A 208 -20.67 -26.55 -47.81
C ARG A 208 -21.33 -27.91 -48.03
N ALA A 209 -22.30 -27.95 -48.91
CA ALA A 209 -22.66 -29.09 -49.76
C ALA A 209 -22.85 -28.53 -51.17
#